data_AF-A0A4Y2TIP3-F1
#
_entry.id   AF-A0A4Y2TIP3-F1
#
_cell.length_a   1.000
_cell.length_b   1.000
_cell.length_c   1.000
_cell.angle_alpha   90.00
_cell.angle_beta   90.00
_cell.angle_gamma   90.00
#
_symmetry.space_group_name_H-M   'P 1'
#
loop_
_entity.id
_entity.type
_entity.pdbx_description
1 polymer ?
#
loop_
_entity_poly.entity_id
_entity_poly.type
_entity_poly.pdbx_seq_one_letter_code
_entity_poly.pdbx_strand_id
1 'polypeptide(L)'
;MSKKNFCHIRFVNMESVDQALLLSGFRIRIDESEDPAYNGRLHVDYAVARDDQHDFECLERARLREERHRQKEAFRPPSPPPIPHFSEHEAQTLAERLRNEETFREGLQVLITWLERGECSKRNSGTFYSLIQSSHSHVKRLRNEKSRYEEEAEKAKENLMNKNRAIGKEINEIEKVFVAAKTQKVWDHFTRSQRKKMEEMKNDTYDLKQTNSEDLLDHRVEEEMELSDNEDRNDNEENGGMLQLAPAEELNMLRERVNSLNEELDTAHQTIEEFKGHCAEHQEEIVKLRLELEESKKLEKAGNDSPDSFDDQLCFNDSATQYSPSRVDATENDSQLISLISIFLHVHPFGASIDYICSYLVKIIPTINARDVESLLRRFPHVFREVCTGIGATLEKKWTHIGFGDQN
;
A
#
# COMPACT_ATOMS: atom_id res chain seq x y z
N MET A 1 58.89 14.92 57.35
CA MET A 1 57.76 14.65 56.44
C MET A 1 57.03 15.95 56.19
N SER A 2 56.91 16.38 54.93
CA SER A 2 56.26 17.66 54.58
C SER A 2 54.78 17.62 55.01
N LYS A 3 54.35 18.52 55.90
CA LYS A 3 52.94 18.64 56.31
C LYS A 3 52.15 19.10 55.09
N LYS A 4 51.31 18.22 54.54
CA LYS A 4 50.37 18.55 53.47
C LYS A 4 49.07 19.04 54.10
N ASN A 5 48.72 20.29 53.89
CA ASN A 5 47.49 20.92 54.44
C ASN A 5 46.28 20.72 53.48
N PHE A 6 46.11 19.53 52.91
CA PHE A 6 44.99 19.23 52.03
C PHE A 6 44.52 17.77 52.19
N CYS A 7 43.25 17.52 51.88
CA CYS A 7 42.65 16.19 51.86
C CYS A 7 41.77 16.01 50.61
N HIS A 8 41.52 14.77 50.23
CA HIS A 8 40.53 14.42 49.21
C HIS A 8 39.30 13.85 49.91
N ILE A 9 38.12 14.33 49.52
CA ILE A 9 36.84 13.87 50.06
C ILE A 9 36.03 13.32 48.89
N ARG A 10 35.64 12.04 48.98
CA ARG A 10 34.72 11.41 48.05
C ARG A 10 33.32 11.42 48.64
N PHE A 11 32.38 11.99 47.91
CA PHE A 11 30.97 11.98 48.28
C PHE A 11 30.27 10.77 47.68
N VAL A 12 29.24 10.27 48.38
CA VAL A 12 28.41 9.17 47.87
C VAL A 12 27.45 9.66 46.78
N ASN A 13 26.97 10.90 46.90
CA ASN A 13 26.06 11.52 45.95
C ASN A 13 26.82 12.52 45.08
N MET A 14 26.58 12.50 43.77
CA MET A 14 27.22 13.40 42.80
C MET A 14 26.87 14.87 43.08
N GLU A 15 25.62 15.17 43.44
CA GLU A 15 25.14 16.53 43.73
C GLU A 15 25.86 17.19 44.91
N SER A 16 26.36 16.39 45.87
CA SER A 16 27.09 16.90 47.02
C SER A 16 28.47 17.43 46.65
N VAL A 17 29.05 16.98 45.52
CA VAL A 17 30.34 17.49 45.03
C VAL A 17 30.19 18.95 44.59
N ASP A 18 29.13 19.27 43.85
CA ASP A 18 28.86 20.63 43.36
C ASP A 18 28.57 21.59 44.53
N GLN A 19 27.84 21.12 45.55
CA GLN A 19 27.60 21.90 46.76
C GLN A 19 28.87 22.16 47.58
N ALA A 20 29.79 21.19 47.66
CA ALA A 20 31.04 21.34 48.37
C ALA A 20 31.99 22.36 47.70
N LEU A 21 31.96 22.46 46.37
CA LEU A 21 32.75 23.44 45.63
C LEU A 21 32.39 24.88 46.00
N LEU A 22 31.13 25.15 46.31
CA LEU A 22 30.66 26.48 46.73
C LEU A 22 31.31 26.96 48.02
N LEU A 23 31.87 26.06 48.84
CA LEU A 23 32.56 26.41 50.09
C LEU A 23 34.01 26.89 49.85
N SER A 24 34.50 26.80 48.61
CA SER A 24 35.82 27.34 48.24
C SER A 24 35.84 28.85 48.42
N GLY A 25 36.83 29.35 49.16
CA GLY A 25 37.01 30.77 49.46
C GLY A 25 36.37 31.24 50.77
N PHE A 26 35.59 30.40 51.46
CA PHE A 26 35.06 30.70 52.79
C PHE A 26 36.16 30.61 53.85
N ARG A 27 36.04 31.41 54.92
CA ARG A 27 36.97 31.38 56.05
C ARG A 27 36.39 30.48 57.14
N ILE A 28 37.11 29.41 57.44
CA ILE A 28 36.75 28.48 58.51
C ILE A 28 37.45 28.94 59.81
N ARG A 29 36.70 28.90 60.91
CA ARG A 29 37.21 29.12 62.27
C ARG A 29 36.80 27.91 63.09
N ILE A 30 37.78 27.20 63.64
CA ILE A 30 37.57 26.01 64.48
C ILE A 30 37.66 26.48 65.93
N ASP A 31 36.56 26.33 66.68
CA ASP A 31 36.33 26.89 68.02
C ASP A 31 36.33 28.44 68.09
N GLU A 32 35.90 29.03 69.22
CA GLU A 32 35.90 30.49 69.43
C GLU A 32 37.31 31.09 69.58
N SER A 33 38.36 30.30 69.33
CA SER A 33 39.75 30.71 69.46
C SER A 33 40.19 31.63 68.30
N GLU A 34 40.87 32.73 68.63
CA GLU A 34 41.39 33.71 67.65
C GLU A 34 42.78 33.37 67.10
N ASP A 35 43.35 32.22 67.49
CA ASP A 35 44.69 31.79 67.09
C ASP A 35 44.74 31.51 65.56
N PRO A 36 45.73 32.05 64.82
CA PRO A 36 45.97 31.78 63.40
C PRO A 36 46.06 30.30 63.02
N ALA A 37 46.39 29.42 63.97
CA ALA A 37 46.42 27.98 63.73
C ALA A 37 45.01 27.36 63.55
N TYR A 38 43.97 28.04 64.04
CA TYR A 38 42.57 27.57 64.04
C TYR A 38 41.66 28.40 63.12
N ASN A 39 42.24 29.37 62.40
CA ASN A 39 41.52 30.17 61.41
C ASN A 39 42.22 30.09 60.04
N GLY A 40 41.45 29.85 58.98
CA GLY A 40 42.03 29.65 57.65
C GLY A 40 41.01 29.83 56.53
N ARG A 41 41.49 30.09 55.31
CA ARG A 41 40.62 30.12 54.13
C ARG A 41 40.59 28.72 53.52
N LEU A 42 39.39 28.17 53.36
CA LEU A 42 39.20 26.89 52.70
C LEU A 42 39.32 27.07 51.19
N HIS A 43 40.03 26.18 50.54
CA HIS A 43 40.02 26.07 49.09
C HIS A 43 39.56 24.66 48.75
N VAL A 44 38.47 24.58 48.00
CA VAL A 44 37.91 23.33 47.49
C VAL A 44 38.03 23.38 45.97
N ASP A 45 38.51 22.30 45.39
CA ASP A 45 38.64 22.11 43.95
C ASP A 45 38.32 20.65 43.59
N TYR A 46 38.02 20.39 42.32
CA TYR A 46 37.72 19.05 41.86
C TYR A 46 38.99 18.19 41.83
N ALA A 47 38.90 17.02 42.44
CA ALA A 47 39.90 15.98 42.33
C ALA A 47 39.34 14.84 41.48
N VAL A 48 39.91 14.64 40.29
CA VAL A 48 39.52 13.54 39.41
C VAL A 48 40.20 12.26 39.89
N ALA A 49 39.40 11.26 40.26
CA ALA A 49 39.87 9.90 40.46
C ALA A 49 39.60 9.08 39.20
N ARG A 50 40.60 8.31 38.73
CA ARG A 50 40.45 7.47 37.53
C ARG A 50 39.38 6.39 37.69
N ASP A 51 39.24 5.83 38.88
CA ASP A 51 38.25 4.78 39.16
C ASP A 51 36.82 5.32 39.04
N ASP A 52 36.57 6.54 39.54
CA ASP A 52 35.25 7.18 39.49
C ASP A 52 34.83 7.48 38.05
N GLN A 53 35.78 7.84 37.18
CA GLN A 53 35.54 8.01 35.75
C GLN A 53 35.19 6.68 35.07
N HIS A 54 35.90 5.59 35.40
CA HIS A 54 35.62 4.28 34.84
C HIS A 54 34.23 3.75 35.24
N ASP A 55 33.86 3.92 36.50
CA ASP A 55 32.56 3.50 37.04
C ASP A 55 31.42 4.28 36.37
N PHE A 56 31.58 5.59 36.15
CA PHE A 56 30.63 6.42 35.42
C PHE A 56 30.45 5.94 33.97
N GLU A 57 31.55 5.70 33.25
CA GLU A 57 31.48 5.18 31.87
C GLU A 57 30.83 3.79 31.79
N CYS A 58 31.05 2.94 32.80
CA CYS A 58 30.40 1.64 32.89
C CYS A 58 28.89 1.76 33.10
N LEU A 59 28.45 2.63 34.01
CA LEU A 59 27.05 2.93 34.26
C LEU A 59 26.36 3.50 33.01
N GLU A 60 27.02 4.43 32.32
CA GLU A 60 26.49 5.04 31.10
C GLU A 60 26.34 4.01 29.96
N ARG A 61 27.34 3.13 29.78
CA ARG A 61 27.23 2.01 28.84
C ARG A 61 26.11 1.04 29.22
N ALA A 62 25.86 0.80 30.51
CA ALA A 62 24.76 -0.04 30.97
C ALA A 62 23.39 0.60 30.63
N ARG A 63 23.23 1.88 30.93
CA ARG A 63 22.02 2.67 30.59
C ARG A 63 21.72 2.65 29.10
N LEU A 64 22.72 2.87 28.25
CA LEU A 64 22.57 2.83 26.78
C LEU A 64 22.24 1.43 26.24
N ARG A 65 22.68 0.35 26.91
CA ARG A 65 22.26 -1.01 26.55
C ARG A 65 20.81 -1.25 26.92
N GLU A 66 20.40 -0.82 28.11
CA GLU A 66 19.02 -0.94 28.59
C GLU A 66 18.05 -0.15 27.71
N GLU A 67 18.41 1.08 27.31
CA GLU A 67 17.59 1.91 26.43
C GLU A 67 17.44 1.28 25.03
N ARG A 68 18.52 0.71 24.48
CA ARG A 68 18.43 -0.09 23.24
C ARG A 68 17.57 -1.34 23.40
N HIS A 69 17.58 -1.98 24.57
CA HIS A 69 16.71 -3.13 24.84
C HIS A 69 15.25 -2.70 24.91
N ARG A 70 14.97 -1.60 25.62
CA ARG A 70 13.63 -1.01 25.76
C ARG A 70 13.03 -0.58 24.44
N GLN A 71 13.82 0.07 23.58
CA GLN A 71 13.39 0.42 22.22
C GLN A 71 13.10 -0.85 21.40
N LYS A 72 13.98 -1.86 21.45
CA LYS A 72 13.75 -3.14 20.76
C LYS A 72 12.52 -3.88 21.27
N GLU A 73 12.22 -3.82 22.57
CA GLU A 73 11.03 -4.44 23.17
C GLU A 73 9.74 -3.69 22.81
N ALA A 74 9.77 -2.35 22.73
CA ALA A 74 8.63 -1.54 22.32
C ALA A 74 8.20 -1.81 20.87
N PHE A 75 9.15 -2.14 19.98
CA PHE A 75 8.87 -2.53 18.59
C PHE A 75 8.68 -4.04 18.40
N ARG A 76 8.74 -4.85 19.47
CA ARG A 76 8.44 -6.27 19.37
C ARG A 76 6.92 -6.42 19.30
N PRO A 77 6.35 -7.01 18.23
CA PRO A 77 4.94 -7.33 18.22
C PRO A 77 4.63 -8.23 19.43
N PRO A 78 3.50 -8.03 20.11
CA PRO A 78 3.12 -8.86 21.26
C PRO A 78 3.18 -10.33 20.82
N SER A 79 3.86 -11.15 21.63
CA SER A 79 3.97 -12.58 21.36
C SER A 79 2.56 -13.15 21.13
N PRO A 80 2.35 -13.95 20.07
CA PRO A 80 1.05 -14.56 19.82
C PRO A 80 0.56 -15.27 21.09
N PRO A 81 -0.74 -15.15 21.43
CA PRO A 81 -1.28 -15.81 22.61
C PRO A 81 -0.95 -17.30 22.57
N PRO A 82 -0.48 -17.89 23.68
CA PRO A 82 -0.05 -19.27 23.70
C PRO A 82 -1.23 -20.17 23.32
N ILE A 83 -1.06 -20.91 22.23
CA ILE A 83 -2.08 -21.85 21.76
C ILE A 83 -2.09 -23.04 22.74
N PRO A 84 -3.23 -23.33 23.39
CA PRO A 84 -3.33 -24.40 24.38
C PRO A 84 -2.95 -25.74 23.74
N HIS A 85 -2.47 -26.68 24.53
CA HIS A 85 -2.24 -28.06 24.07
C HIS A 85 -3.54 -28.86 24.15
N PHE A 86 -3.63 -29.93 23.36
CA PHE A 86 -4.74 -30.84 23.38
C PHE A 86 -4.96 -31.40 24.79
N SER A 87 -6.19 -31.21 25.27
CA SER A 87 -6.77 -31.93 26.39
C SER A 87 -8.24 -32.18 26.10
N GLU A 88 -8.85 -33.14 26.79
CA GLU A 88 -10.29 -33.45 26.63
C GLU A 88 -11.16 -32.20 26.88
N HIS A 89 -10.80 -31.39 27.88
CA HIS A 89 -11.50 -30.16 28.24
C HIS A 89 -11.36 -29.09 27.16
N GLU A 90 -10.13 -28.83 26.72
CA GLU A 90 -9.87 -27.85 25.65
C GLU A 90 -10.55 -28.26 24.34
N ALA A 91 -10.66 -29.56 24.05
CA ALA A 91 -11.36 -30.05 22.86
C ALA A 91 -12.87 -29.75 22.91
N GLN A 92 -13.48 -29.81 24.09
CA GLN A 92 -14.89 -29.42 24.27
C GLN A 92 -15.08 -27.91 24.10
N THR A 93 -14.22 -27.10 24.72
CA THR A 93 -14.23 -25.64 24.55
C THR A 93 -14.00 -25.24 23.09
N LEU A 94 -13.08 -25.92 22.40
CA LEU A 94 -12.83 -25.73 20.98
C LEU A 94 -14.06 -26.08 20.14
N ALA A 95 -14.77 -27.17 20.46
CA ALA A 95 -16.00 -27.52 19.76
C ALA A 95 -17.09 -26.43 19.88
N GLU A 96 -17.20 -25.78 21.03
CA GLU A 96 -18.11 -24.65 21.22
C GLU A 96 -17.68 -23.42 20.41
N ARG A 97 -16.38 -23.09 20.42
CA ARG A 97 -15.83 -21.99 19.60
C ARG A 97 -16.04 -22.23 18.10
N LEU A 98 -15.87 -23.48 17.65
CA LEU A 98 -16.12 -23.88 16.27
C LEU A 98 -17.61 -23.90 15.89
N ARG A 99 -18.54 -23.63 16.81
CA ARG A 99 -19.97 -23.47 16.51
C ARG A 99 -20.42 -22.01 16.48
N ASN A 100 -19.65 -21.09 17.05
CA ASN A 100 -19.95 -19.67 17.11
C ASN A 100 -19.17 -18.91 16.02
N GLU A 101 -19.82 -18.00 15.29
CA GLU A 101 -19.23 -17.26 14.16
C GLU A 101 -18.12 -16.29 14.59
N GLU A 102 -18.32 -15.59 15.71
CA GLU A 102 -17.38 -14.58 16.19
C GLU A 102 -16.05 -15.20 16.61
N THR A 103 -16.09 -16.39 17.21
CA THR A 103 -14.90 -17.11 17.72
C THR A 103 -14.44 -18.22 16.77
N PHE A 104 -15.08 -18.38 15.62
CA PHE A 104 -14.79 -19.46 14.68
C PHE A 104 -13.35 -19.41 14.17
N ARG A 105 -12.87 -18.23 13.81
CA ARG A 105 -11.51 -18.04 13.27
C ARG A 105 -10.43 -18.42 14.29
N GLU A 106 -10.61 -17.99 15.53
CA GLU A 106 -9.70 -18.32 16.62
C GLU A 106 -9.73 -19.82 16.94
N GLY A 107 -10.92 -20.42 16.99
CA GLY A 107 -11.07 -21.86 17.15
C GLY A 107 -10.39 -22.64 16.01
N LEU A 108 -10.60 -22.23 14.77
CA LEU A 108 -9.99 -22.88 13.61
C LEU A 108 -8.45 -22.84 13.67
N GLN A 109 -7.87 -21.71 14.10
CA GLN A 109 -6.43 -21.59 14.29
C GLN A 109 -5.88 -22.58 15.34
N VAL A 110 -6.61 -22.78 16.44
CA VAL A 110 -6.25 -23.78 17.46
C VAL A 110 -6.31 -25.19 16.87
N LEU A 111 -7.39 -25.53 16.14
CA LEU A 111 -7.55 -26.84 15.50
C LEU A 111 -6.43 -27.14 14.49
N ILE A 112 -6.09 -26.17 13.63
CA ILE A 112 -4.97 -26.28 12.67
C ILE A 112 -3.67 -26.57 13.42
N THR A 113 -3.40 -25.78 14.46
CA THR A 113 -2.16 -25.91 15.24
C THR A 113 -2.05 -27.28 15.92
N TRP A 114 -3.14 -27.82 16.48
CA TRP A 114 -3.14 -29.16 17.08
C TRP A 114 -2.86 -30.26 16.05
N LEU A 115 -3.43 -30.12 14.84
CA LEU A 115 -3.19 -31.05 13.74
C LEU A 115 -1.74 -30.98 13.25
N GLU A 116 -1.19 -29.78 13.06
CA GLU A 116 0.19 -29.55 12.65
C GLU A 116 1.21 -30.04 13.69
N ARG A 117 0.90 -29.90 14.98
CA ARG A 117 1.72 -30.43 16.09
C ARG A 117 1.66 -31.96 16.21
N GLY A 118 0.77 -32.63 15.49
CA GLY A 118 0.59 -34.08 15.60
C GLY A 118 -0.07 -34.52 16.91
N GLU A 119 -0.88 -33.67 17.54
CA GLU A 119 -1.61 -34.01 18.77
C GLU A 119 -2.79 -34.97 18.51
N CYS A 120 -3.12 -35.20 17.23
CA CYS A 120 -4.04 -36.23 16.76
C CYS A 120 -3.34 -37.60 16.72
N SER A 121 -3.94 -38.57 17.41
CA SER A 121 -3.49 -39.95 17.54
C SER A 121 -4.67 -40.90 17.32
N LYS A 122 -4.40 -42.21 17.19
CA LYS A 122 -5.46 -43.23 17.05
C LYS A 122 -6.47 -43.25 18.21
N ARG A 123 -6.09 -42.73 19.39
CA ARG A 123 -6.95 -42.74 20.59
C ARG A 123 -7.97 -41.59 20.60
N ASN A 124 -7.64 -40.45 20.01
CA ASN A 124 -8.46 -39.23 19.99
C ASN A 124 -8.89 -38.82 18.56
N SER A 125 -8.67 -39.69 17.57
CA SER A 125 -9.02 -39.43 16.17
C SER A 125 -10.51 -39.17 15.96
N GLY A 126 -11.39 -39.80 16.77
CA GLY A 126 -12.82 -39.52 16.75
C GLY A 126 -13.14 -38.07 17.14
N THR A 127 -12.52 -37.57 18.21
CA THR A 127 -12.67 -36.18 18.67
C THR A 127 -12.20 -35.19 17.62
N PHE A 128 -11.00 -35.39 17.06
CA PHE A 128 -10.48 -34.55 15.98
C PHE A 128 -11.35 -34.60 14.72
N TYR A 129 -11.88 -35.77 14.36
CA TYR A 129 -12.80 -35.90 13.25
C TYR A 129 -14.09 -35.08 13.48
N SER A 130 -14.68 -35.14 14.67
CA SER A 130 -15.85 -34.32 15.03
C SER A 130 -15.55 -32.81 14.99
N LEU A 131 -14.36 -32.38 15.41
CA LEU A 131 -13.92 -30.97 15.32
C LEU A 131 -13.76 -30.52 13.85
N ILE A 132 -13.20 -31.37 12.99
CA ILE A 132 -13.11 -31.13 11.54
C ILE A 132 -14.52 -31.05 10.93
N GLN A 133 -15.44 -31.94 11.31
CA GLN A 133 -16.83 -31.90 10.86
C GLN A 133 -17.54 -30.61 11.28
N SER A 134 -17.34 -30.17 12.53
CA SER A 134 -17.86 -28.87 13.00
C SER A 134 -17.29 -27.71 12.17
N SER A 135 -16.01 -27.75 11.82
CA SER A 135 -15.37 -26.75 10.96
C SER A 135 -15.95 -26.74 9.54
N HIS A 136 -16.18 -27.92 8.97
CA HIS A 136 -16.79 -28.07 7.63
C HIS A 136 -18.26 -27.61 7.58
N SER A 137 -19.00 -27.68 8.69
CA SER A 137 -20.36 -27.13 8.78
C SER A 137 -20.44 -25.67 8.34
N HIS A 138 -19.42 -24.86 8.69
CA HIS A 138 -19.35 -23.44 8.30
C HIS A 138 -19.23 -23.26 6.78
N VAL A 139 -18.58 -24.18 6.07
CA VAL A 139 -18.47 -24.13 4.59
C VAL A 139 -19.83 -24.23 3.92
N LYS A 140 -20.71 -25.12 4.42
CA LYS A 140 -22.08 -25.25 3.89
C LYS A 140 -22.88 -23.96 4.09
N ARG A 141 -22.74 -23.33 5.26
CA ARG A 141 -23.38 -22.03 5.54
C ARG A 141 -22.83 -20.93 4.64
N LEU A 142 -21.50 -20.82 4.51
CA LEU A 142 -20.85 -19.84 3.63
C LEU A 142 -21.27 -20.00 2.16
N ARG A 143 -21.48 -21.24 1.69
CA ARG A 143 -22.01 -21.49 0.35
C ARG A 143 -23.42 -20.92 0.17
N ASN A 144 -24.30 -21.15 1.14
CA ASN A 144 -25.67 -20.61 1.10
C ASN A 144 -25.66 -19.08 1.20
N GLU A 145 -24.78 -18.53 2.02
CA GLU A 145 -24.62 -17.09 2.18
C GLU A 145 -24.10 -16.43 0.89
N LYS A 146 -23.09 -17.04 0.25
CA LYS A 146 -22.62 -16.65 -1.08
C LYS A 146 -23.75 -16.67 -2.10
N SER A 147 -24.52 -17.77 -2.17
CA SER A 147 -25.66 -17.88 -3.09
C SER A 147 -26.73 -16.80 -2.83
N ARG A 148 -26.98 -16.44 -1.57
CA ARG A 148 -27.89 -15.33 -1.23
C ARG A 148 -27.37 -13.99 -1.73
N TYR A 149 -26.06 -13.72 -1.57
CA TYR A 149 -25.45 -12.49 -2.06
C TYR A 149 -25.42 -12.42 -3.59
N GLU A 150 -25.21 -13.55 -4.26
CA GLU A 150 -25.32 -13.65 -5.73
C GLU A 150 -26.74 -13.35 -6.20
N GLU A 151 -27.77 -13.91 -5.56
CA GLU A 151 -29.17 -13.62 -5.88
C GLU A 151 -29.54 -12.15 -5.62
N GLU A 152 -29.02 -11.54 -4.55
CA GLU A 152 -29.22 -10.12 -4.25
C GLU A 152 -28.52 -9.21 -5.27
N ALA A 153 -27.31 -9.57 -5.70
CA ALA A 153 -26.58 -8.86 -6.75
C ALA A 153 -27.33 -8.92 -8.09
N GLU A 154 -27.85 -10.09 -8.45
CA GLU A 154 -28.61 -10.28 -9.69
C GLU A 154 -29.89 -9.44 -9.69
N LYS A 155 -30.64 -9.45 -8.59
CA LYS A 155 -31.82 -8.57 -8.42
C LYS A 155 -31.46 -7.09 -8.51
N ALA A 156 -30.30 -6.69 -7.99
CA ALA A 156 -29.84 -5.31 -8.08
C ALA A 156 -29.49 -4.94 -9.53
N LYS A 157 -28.83 -5.83 -10.28
CA LYS A 157 -28.52 -5.69 -11.71
C LYS A 157 -29.81 -5.55 -12.54
N GLU A 158 -30.77 -6.45 -12.35
CA GLU A 158 -32.07 -6.39 -13.03
C GLU A 158 -32.82 -5.07 -12.74
N ASN A 159 -32.78 -4.60 -11.49
CA ASN A 159 -33.40 -3.33 -11.10
C ASN A 159 -32.70 -2.14 -11.78
N LEU A 160 -31.37 -2.14 -11.89
CA LEU A 160 -30.61 -1.13 -12.62
C LEU A 160 -30.97 -1.12 -14.11
N MET A 161 -31.05 -2.29 -14.75
CA MET A 161 -31.47 -2.39 -16.15
C MET A 161 -32.88 -1.85 -16.37
N ASN A 162 -33.81 -2.18 -15.48
CA ASN A 162 -35.18 -1.67 -15.54
C ASN A 162 -35.23 -0.14 -15.43
N LYS A 163 -34.39 0.45 -14.56
CA LYS A 163 -34.24 1.91 -14.45
C LYS A 163 -33.60 2.52 -15.70
N ASN A 164 -32.53 1.92 -16.25
CA ASN A 164 -31.89 2.39 -17.49
C ASN A 164 -32.84 2.30 -18.69
N ARG A 165 -33.70 1.27 -18.76
CA ARG A 165 -34.77 1.18 -19.75
C ARG A 165 -35.82 2.27 -19.57
N ALA A 166 -36.16 2.64 -18.34
CA ALA A 166 -37.07 3.75 -18.07
C ALA A 166 -36.46 5.10 -18.48
N ILE A 167 -35.20 5.35 -18.13
CA ILE A 167 -34.44 6.54 -18.57
C ILE A 167 -34.41 6.62 -20.11
N GLY A 168 -34.11 5.51 -20.79
CA GLY A 168 -34.13 5.46 -22.24
C GLY A 168 -35.49 5.82 -22.85
N LYS A 169 -36.62 5.45 -22.21
CA LYS A 169 -37.95 5.88 -22.64
C LYS A 169 -38.14 7.39 -22.48
N GLU A 170 -37.73 7.95 -21.35
CA GLU A 170 -37.82 9.40 -21.10
C GLU A 170 -36.99 10.21 -22.10
N ILE A 171 -35.75 9.77 -22.39
CA ILE A 171 -34.89 10.36 -23.41
C ILE A 171 -35.56 10.36 -24.78
N ASN A 172 -36.18 9.24 -25.17
CA ASN A 172 -36.91 9.15 -26.45
C ASN A 172 -38.11 10.10 -26.51
N GLU A 173 -38.84 10.32 -25.41
CA GLU A 173 -39.93 11.31 -25.37
C GLU A 173 -39.39 12.75 -25.49
N ILE A 174 -38.26 13.05 -24.84
CA ILE A 174 -37.59 14.36 -24.96
C ILE A 174 -37.11 14.58 -26.41
N GLU A 175 -36.59 13.56 -27.07
CA GLU A 175 -36.15 13.63 -28.47
C GLU A 175 -37.30 14.04 -29.41
N LYS A 176 -38.52 13.54 -29.17
CA LYS A 176 -39.71 13.94 -29.93
C LYS A 176 -40.00 15.43 -29.81
N VAL A 177 -39.70 16.06 -28.67
CA VAL A 177 -39.85 17.52 -28.50
C VAL A 177 -38.92 18.26 -29.46
N PHE A 178 -37.67 17.83 -29.59
CA PHE A 178 -36.72 18.44 -30.51
C PHE A 178 -37.10 18.23 -31.98
N VAL A 179 -37.63 17.04 -32.33
CA VAL A 179 -38.19 16.76 -33.65
C VAL A 179 -39.36 17.70 -33.96
N ALA A 180 -40.31 17.85 -33.03
CA ALA A 180 -41.45 18.74 -33.19
C ALA A 180 -41.03 20.22 -33.27
N ALA A 181 -40.07 20.64 -32.46
CA ALA A 181 -39.58 22.02 -32.43
C ALA A 181 -38.82 22.42 -33.71
N LYS A 182 -38.20 21.47 -34.41
CA LYS A 182 -37.58 21.68 -35.73
C LYS A 182 -38.57 21.79 -36.89
N THR A 183 -39.87 21.59 -36.67
CA THR A 183 -40.86 21.82 -37.72
C THR A 183 -40.86 23.30 -38.12
N GLN A 184 -40.89 23.59 -39.41
CA GLN A 184 -40.73 24.96 -39.94
C GLN A 184 -41.71 25.98 -39.32
N LYS A 185 -42.93 25.53 -38.99
CA LYS A 185 -43.97 26.34 -38.34
C LYS A 185 -43.56 26.88 -36.96
N VAL A 186 -42.74 26.13 -36.23
CA VAL A 186 -42.31 26.46 -34.85
C VAL A 186 -40.88 26.99 -34.86
N TRP A 187 -40.00 26.36 -35.66
CA TRP A 187 -38.59 26.68 -35.74
C TRP A 187 -38.31 28.14 -36.08
N ASP A 188 -39.12 28.72 -36.98
CA ASP A 188 -38.90 30.09 -37.45
C ASP A 188 -39.24 31.17 -36.41
N HIS A 189 -39.95 30.81 -35.34
CA HIS A 189 -40.29 31.73 -34.25
C HIS A 189 -39.14 31.90 -33.25
N PHE A 190 -38.20 30.95 -33.21
CA PHE A 190 -37.03 31.05 -32.33
C PHE A 190 -35.95 31.96 -32.91
N THR A 191 -35.27 32.70 -32.03
CA THR A 191 -34.10 33.50 -32.41
C THR A 191 -32.91 32.60 -32.78
N ARG A 192 -31.95 33.16 -33.52
CA ARG A 192 -30.72 32.44 -33.89
C ARG A 192 -29.96 31.88 -32.69
N SER A 193 -29.89 32.63 -31.58
CA SER A 193 -29.23 32.19 -30.34
C SER A 193 -29.98 31.04 -29.67
N GLN A 194 -31.31 31.10 -29.64
CA GLN A 194 -32.15 30.03 -29.08
C GLN A 194 -32.02 28.74 -29.91
N ARG A 195 -32.06 28.84 -31.24
CA ARG A 195 -31.86 27.68 -32.14
C ARG A 195 -30.50 27.00 -31.90
N LYS A 196 -29.43 27.78 -31.73
CA LYS A 196 -28.11 27.23 -31.38
C LYS A 196 -28.15 26.48 -30.05
N LYS A 197 -28.78 27.06 -29.02
CA LYS A 197 -28.88 26.41 -27.70
C LYS A 197 -29.73 25.15 -27.72
N MET A 198 -30.78 25.11 -28.54
CA MET A 198 -31.60 23.92 -28.75
C MET A 198 -30.83 22.80 -29.44
N GLU A 199 -29.94 23.11 -30.40
CA GLU A 199 -29.08 22.09 -31.01
C GLU A 199 -28.07 21.54 -30.00
N GLU A 200 -27.48 22.38 -29.16
CA GLU A 200 -26.61 21.94 -28.05
C GLU A 200 -27.36 20.98 -27.12
N MET A 201 -28.53 21.36 -26.60
CA MET A 201 -29.33 20.47 -25.73
C MET A 201 -29.76 19.18 -26.42
N LYS A 202 -30.01 19.21 -27.74
CA LYS A 202 -30.32 18.02 -28.52
C LYS A 202 -29.12 17.08 -28.61
N ASN A 203 -27.92 17.62 -28.86
CA ASN A 203 -26.69 16.83 -28.88
C ASN A 203 -26.41 16.21 -27.51
N ASP A 204 -26.55 16.99 -26.43
CA ASP A 204 -26.42 16.47 -25.05
C ASP A 204 -27.40 15.30 -24.78
N THR A 205 -28.64 15.41 -25.29
CA THR A 205 -29.66 14.34 -25.17
C THR A 205 -29.28 13.10 -25.99
N TYR A 206 -28.67 13.28 -27.16
CA TYR A 206 -28.21 12.20 -28.02
C TYR A 206 -27.01 11.46 -27.40
N ASP A 207 -26.05 12.19 -26.85
CA ASP A 207 -24.89 11.62 -26.17
C ASP A 207 -25.33 10.77 -24.97
N LEU A 208 -26.26 11.29 -24.15
CA LEU A 208 -26.84 10.55 -23.02
C LEU A 208 -27.58 9.29 -23.49
N LYS A 209 -28.28 9.34 -24.64
CA LYS A 209 -28.94 8.18 -25.24
C LYS A 209 -27.93 7.11 -25.65
N GLN A 210 -26.81 7.53 -26.23
CA GLN A 210 -25.76 6.64 -26.67
C GLN A 210 -25.13 5.93 -25.47
N THR A 211 -24.73 6.67 -24.43
CA THR A 211 -24.18 6.09 -23.20
C THR A 211 -25.18 5.13 -22.53
N ASN A 212 -26.44 5.53 -22.35
CA ASN A 212 -27.44 4.65 -21.74
C ASN A 212 -27.76 3.41 -22.60
N SER A 213 -27.58 3.47 -23.92
CA SER A 213 -27.72 2.31 -24.81
C SER A 213 -26.50 1.39 -24.75
N GLU A 214 -25.30 1.96 -24.60
CA GLU A 214 -24.04 1.23 -24.42
C GLU A 214 -24.08 0.45 -23.11
N ASP A 215 -24.50 1.08 -22.00
CA ASP A 215 -24.69 0.43 -20.69
C ASP A 215 -25.65 -0.78 -20.77
N LEU A 216 -26.70 -0.70 -21.60
CA LEU A 216 -27.64 -1.82 -21.80
C LEU A 216 -27.06 -2.94 -22.68
N LEU A 217 -26.13 -2.63 -23.59
CA LEU A 217 -25.49 -3.61 -24.45
C LEU A 217 -24.36 -4.32 -23.71
N ASP A 218 -23.55 -3.59 -22.95
CA ASP A 218 -22.46 -4.13 -22.14
C ASP A 218 -23.00 -5.17 -21.15
N HIS A 219 -24.09 -4.83 -20.46
CA HIS A 219 -24.75 -5.77 -19.57
C HIS A 219 -25.35 -7.02 -20.24
N ARG A 220 -25.82 -6.91 -21.49
CA ARG A 220 -26.27 -8.09 -22.26
C ARG A 220 -25.10 -9.00 -22.63
N VAL A 221 -23.96 -8.41 -22.98
CA VAL A 221 -22.74 -9.15 -23.28
C VAL A 221 -22.22 -9.84 -22.02
N GLU A 222 -22.25 -9.18 -20.87
CA GLU A 222 -21.93 -9.78 -19.57
C GLU A 222 -22.84 -10.98 -19.25
N GLU A 223 -24.17 -10.85 -19.43
CA GLU A 223 -25.10 -11.98 -19.24
C GLU A 223 -24.85 -13.15 -20.21
N GLU A 224 -24.58 -12.87 -21.49
CA GLU A 224 -24.27 -13.90 -22.49
C GLU A 224 -22.92 -14.61 -22.17
N MET A 225 -21.94 -13.88 -21.61
CA MET A 225 -20.65 -14.44 -21.20
C MET A 225 -20.74 -15.26 -19.89
N GLU A 226 -21.62 -14.91 -18.95
CA GLU A 226 -21.83 -15.66 -17.69
C GLU A 226 -22.51 -17.02 -17.92
N LEU A 227 -23.24 -17.18 -19.02
CA LEU A 227 -23.87 -18.45 -19.40
C LEU A 227 -22.90 -19.41 -20.12
N SER A 228 -21.79 -18.90 -20.66
CA SER A 228 -20.81 -19.69 -21.43
C SER A 228 -19.89 -20.55 -20.55
N ASP A 229 -19.78 -20.31 -19.24
CA ASP A 229 -18.87 -21.06 -18.35
C ASP A 229 -19.57 -22.26 -17.65
N ASN A 230 -20.81 -22.58 -18.04
CA ASN A 230 -21.56 -23.73 -17.52
C ASN A 230 -21.58 -24.96 -18.45
N GLU A 231 -20.82 -24.97 -19.55
CA GLU A 231 -20.72 -26.14 -20.45
C GLU A 231 -19.62 -27.15 -20.08
N ASP A 232 -19.35 -27.36 -18.79
CA ASP A 232 -18.48 -28.47 -18.39
C ASP A 232 -18.90 -29.07 -17.03
N ARG A 233 -19.91 -29.97 -17.08
CA ARG A 233 -20.11 -31.18 -16.25
C ARG A 233 -21.58 -31.61 -16.27
N ASN A 234 -21.92 -32.59 -17.09
CA ASN A 234 -22.20 -33.98 -16.68
C ASN A 234 -22.81 -34.74 -17.88
N ASP A 235 -22.00 -35.58 -18.54
CA ASP A 235 -22.51 -36.61 -19.46
C ASP A 235 -23.26 -37.67 -18.65
N ASN A 236 -24.59 -37.58 -18.62
CA ASN A 236 -25.55 -38.69 -18.63
C ASN A 236 -26.94 -38.17 -18.23
N GLU A 237 -27.85 -38.08 -19.18
CA GLU A 237 -29.10 -38.85 -19.18
C GLU A 237 -29.90 -38.51 -20.44
N GLU A 238 -30.18 -39.56 -21.22
CA GLU A 238 -31.16 -39.54 -22.31
C GLU A 238 -32.52 -39.07 -21.77
N ASN A 239 -33.06 -37.98 -22.33
CA ASN A 239 -34.51 -37.86 -22.45
C ASN A 239 -34.89 -36.98 -23.64
N GLY A 240 -35.49 -37.60 -24.65
CA GLY A 240 -35.96 -36.93 -25.85
C GLY A 240 -37.15 -36.01 -25.57
N GLY A 241 -37.12 -34.82 -26.17
CA GLY A 241 -38.23 -33.88 -26.14
C GLY A 241 -38.05 -32.72 -27.13
N MET A 242 -38.65 -32.86 -28.31
CA MET A 242 -39.05 -31.79 -29.25
C MET A 242 -37.99 -30.79 -29.74
N LEU A 243 -37.36 -31.09 -30.89
CA LEU A 243 -36.87 -30.05 -31.79
C LEU A 243 -38.07 -29.29 -32.39
N GLN A 244 -38.27 -28.05 -31.96
CA GLN A 244 -39.01 -27.07 -32.73
C GLN A 244 -38.05 -26.49 -33.78
N LEU A 245 -38.29 -26.84 -35.04
CA LEU A 245 -37.58 -26.25 -36.17
C LEU A 245 -37.88 -24.74 -36.19
N ALA A 246 -36.86 -23.91 -35.96
CA ALA A 246 -36.95 -22.47 -36.13
C ALA A 246 -37.37 -22.15 -37.58
N PRO A 247 -38.21 -21.12 -37.81
CA PRO A 247 -38.68 -20.77 -39.15
C PRO A 247 -37.50 -20.51 -40.09
N ALA A 248 -37.53 -21.08 -41.30
CA ALA A 248 -36.44 -20.97 -42.29
C ALA A 248 -36.03 -19.51 -42.63
N GLU A 249 -36.89 -18.53 -42.35
CA GLU A 249 -36.62 -17.10 -42.49
C GLU A 249 -35.65 -16.55 -41.43
N GLU A 250 -35.73 -17.00 -40.17
CA GLU A 250 -34.79 -16.58 -39.12
C GLU A 250 -33.39 -17.13 -39.38
N LEU A 251 -33.31 -18.37 -39.88
CA LEU A 251 -32.06 -19.04 -40.23
C LEU A 251 -31.36 -18.36 -41.42
N ASN A 252 -32.13 -17.85 -42.38
CA ASN A 252 -31.61 -17.07 -43.50
C ASN A 252 -31.13 -15.67 -43.05
N MET A 253 -31.90 -14.96 -42.22
CA MET A 253 -31.47 -13.66 -41.68
C MET A 253 -30.20 -13.79 -40.83
N LEU A 254 -30.10 -14.85 -40.03
CA LEU A 254 -28.90 -15.12 -39.23
C LEU A 254 -27.69 -15.41 -40.13
N ARG A 255 -27.89 -16.16 -41.23
CA ARG A 255 -26.84 -16.45 -42.20
C ARG A 255 -26.37 -15.21 -42.95
N GLU A 256 -27.28 -14.32 -43.33
CA GLU A 256 -26.94 -13.01 -43.91
C GLU A 256 -26.18 -12.13 -42.92
N ARG A 257 -26.57 -12.14 -41.64
CA ARG A 257 -25.86 -11.39 -40.59
C ARG A 257 -24.45 -11.91 -40.36
N VAL A 258 -24.27 -13.24 -40.33
CA VAL A 258 -22.94 -13.86 -40.21
C VAL A 258 -22.06 -13.50 -41.41
N ASN A 259 -22.59 -13.50 -42.63
CA ASN A 259 -21.84 -13.10 -43.81
C ASN A 259 -21.42 -11.63 -43.76
N SER A 260 -22.33 -10.73 -43.36
CA SER A 260 -22.04 -9.30 -43.17
C SER A 260 -20.97 -9.07 -42.11
N LEU A 261 -21.00 -9.80 -40.99
CA LEU A 261 -19.98 -9.70 -39.94
C LEU A 261 -18.63 -10.22 -40.40
N ASN A 262 -18.59 -11.28 -41.22
CA ASN A 262 -17.35 -11.77 -41.80
C ASN A 262 -16.73 -10.76 -42.77
N GLU A 263 -17.53 -10.09 -43.60
CA GLU A 263 -17.05 -9.01 -44.48
C GLU A 263 -16.49 -7.84 -43.65
N GLU A 264 -17.19 -7.41 -42.59
CA GLU A 264 -16.69 -6.38 -41.66
C GLU A 264 -15.36 -6.79 -41.01
N LEU A 265 -15.24 -8.06 -40.58
CA LEU A 265 -14.01 -8.60 -39.98
C LEU A 265 -12.84 -8.62 -40.97
N ASP A 266 -13.08 -8.96 -42.23
CA ASP A 266 -12.05 -8.94 -43.28
C ASP A 266 -11.57 -7.51 -43.55
N THR A 267 -12.48 -6.52 -43.57
CA THR A 267 -12.08 -5.11 -43.69
C THR A 267 -11.28 -4.63 -42.48
N ALA A 268 -11.65 -5.04 -41.27
CA ALA A 268 -10.91 -4.73 -40.06
C ALA A 268 -9.49 -5.33 -40.10
N HIS A 269 -9.35 -6.60 -40.53
CA HIS A 269 -8.04 -7.21 -40.70
C HIS A 269 -7.16 -6.47 -41.72
N GLN A 270 -7.75 -6.03 -42.83
CA GLN A 270 -7.01 -5.27 -43.84
C GLN A 270 -6.51 -3.92 -43.30
N THR A 271 -7.36 -3.17 -42.57
CA THR A 271 -6.95 -1.91 -41.94
C THR A 271 -5.87 -2.10 -40.86
N ILE A 272 -5.91 -3.21 -40.11
CA ILE A 272 -4.88 -3.54 -39.13
C ILE A 272 -3.54 -3.82 -39.83
N GLU A 273 -3.53 -4.55 -40.94
CA GLU A 273 -2.30 -4.81 -41.69
C GLU A 273 -1.73 -3.53 -42.33
N GLU A 274 -2.58 -2.64 -42.83
CA GLU A 274 -2.15 -1.31 -43.29
C GLU A 274 -1.53 -0.50 -42.14
N PHE A 275 -2.13 -0.52 -40.95
CA PHE A 275 -1.59 0.17 -39.78
C PHE A 275 -0.26 -0.42 -39.30
N LYS A 276 -0.11 -1.76 -39.34
CA LYS A 276 1.18 -2.42 -39.05
C LYS A 276 2.25 -2.02 -40.06
N GLY A 277 1.91 -1.89 -41.34
CA GLY A 277 2.79 -1.36 -42.37
C GLY A 277 3.30 0.04 -42.03
N HIS A 278 2.39 0.97 -41.72
CA HIS A 278 2.76 2.33 -41.30
C HIS A 278 3.60 2.36 -40.02
N CYS A 279 3.30 1.50 -39.04
CA CYS A 279 4.13 1.39 -37.84
C CYS A 279 5.55 0.89 -38.14
N ALA A 280 5.71 -0.05 -39.09
CA ALA A 280 7.03 -0.52 -39.51
C ALA A 280 7.83 0.58 -40.20
N GLU A 281 7.19 1.36 -41.08
CA GLU A 281 7.82 2.52 -41.75
C GLU A 281 8.26 3.59 -40.74
N HIS A 282 7.39 3.94 -39.78
CA HIS A 282 7.76 4.88 -38.72
C HIS A 282 8.88 4.33 -37.81
N GLN A 283 8.92 3.01 -37.59
CA GLN A 283 9.99 2.38 -36.82
C GLN A 283 11.34 2.45 -37.55
N GLU A 284 11.36 2.30 -38.87
CA GLU A 284 12.57 2.51 -39.70
C GLU A 284 13.02 3.98 -39.69
N GLU A 285 12.08 4.93 -39.77
CA GLU A 285 12.38 6.36 -39.72
C GLU A 285 12.98 6.77 -38.36
N ILE A 286 12.46 6.22 -37.25
CA ILE A 286 13.02 6.42 -35.91
C ILE A 286 14.46 5.88 -35.83
N VAL A 287 14.73 4.71 -36.41
CA VAL A 287 16.08 4.12 -36.42
C VAL A 287 17.04 4.99 -37.23
N LYS A 288 16.59 5.52 -38.37
CA LYS A 288 17.39 6.44 -39.21
C LYS A 288 17.71 7.74 -38.48
N LEU A 289 16.71 8.38 -37.84
CA LEU A 289 16.92 9.60 -37.06
C LEU A 289 17.85 9.38 -35.85
N ARG A 290 17.80 8.19 -35.23
CA ARG A 290 18.74 7.82 -34.16
C ARG A 290 20.18 7.69 -34.67
N LEU A 291 20.37 7.12 -35.87
CA LEU A 291 21.69 7.03 -36.50
C LEU A 291 22.26 8.41 -36.84
N GLU A 292 21.45 9.30 -37.41
CA GLU A 292 21.85 10.69 -37.71
C GLU A 292 22.19 11.49 -36.44
N LEU A 293 21.46 11.23 -35.34
CA LEU A 293 21.76 11.82 -34.03
C LEU A 293 23.07 11.29 -33.44
N GLU A 294 23.35 10.00 -33.59
CA GLU A 294 24.59 9.37 -33.15
C GLU A 294 25.80 9.91 -33.93
N GLU A 295 25.63 10.16 -35.23
CA GLU A 295 26.65 10.76 -36.10
C GLU A 295 26.90 12.23 -35.74
N SER A 296 25.84 12.99 -35.45
CA SER A 296 25.93 14.37 -34.96
C SER A 296 26.65 14.45 -33.60
N LYS A 297 26.39 13.50 -32.70
CA LYS A 297 27.09 13.39 -31.40
C LYS A 297 28.56 13.00 -31.54
N LYS A 298 28.93 12.22 -32.56
CA LYS A 298 30.34 11.90 -32.85
C LYS A 298 31.11 13.12 -33.36
N LEU A 299 30.47 14.02 -34.10
CA LEU A 299 31.08 15.30 -34.48
C LEU A 299 31.31 16.23 -33.27
N GLU A 300 30.42 16.23 -32.28
CA GLU A 300 30.64 17.00 -31.05
C GLU A 300 31.72 16.41 -30.13
N LYS A 301 31.89 15.07 -30.13
CA LYS A 301 32.91 14.38 -29.31
C LYS A 301 34.35 14.49 -29.82
N ALA A 302 34.59 15.03 -31.02
CA ALA A 302 35.94 15.33 -31.51
C ALA A 302 36.55 16.62 -30.93
N GLY A 303 35.81 17.34 -30.07
CA GLY A 303 36.24 18.62 -29.49
C GLY A 303 36.66 18.58 -28.02
N ASN A 304 36.71 17.43 -27.36
CA ASN A 304 37.08 17.38 -25.92
C ASN A 304 37.88 16.10 -25.58
N ASP A 305 39.19 16.15 -25.86
CA ASP A 305 40.18 15.18 -25.40
C ASP A 305 40.50 15.44 -23.92
N SER A 306 40.30 14.45 -23.04
CA SER A 306 41.39 13.81 -22.29
C SER A 306 40.89 12.86 -21.19
N PRO A 307 41.72 11.86 -20.82
CA PRO A 307 41.26 10.54 -20.40
C PRO A 307 41.57 10.21 -18.94
N ASP A 308 40.86 9.24 -18.34
CA ASP A 308 41.56 8.08 -17.80
C ASP A 308 40.65 6.85 -17.70
N SER A 309 41.30 5.70 -17.84
CA SER A 309 40.76 4.38 -18.16
C SER A 309 41.06 3.38 -17.03
N PHE A 310 40.46 2.19 -17.15
CA PHE A 310 40.76 0.88 -16.51
C PHE A 310 39.96 0.57 -15.23
N ASP A 311 38.93 -0.29 -15.34
CA ASP A 311 38.92 -1.78 -15.28
C ASP A 311 38.90 -2.27 -13.82
N ASP A 312 38.14 -3.26 -13.36
CA ASP A 312 37.63 -4.46 -14.03
C ASP A 312 36.47 -5.10 -13.23
N GLN A 313 35.80 -6.00 -13.95
CA GLN A 313 34.72 -6.97 -13.73
C GLN A 313 34.55 -7.64 -12.34
N LEU A 314 33.29 -7.76 -11.84
CA LEU A 314 32.40 -8.97 -11.86
C LEU A 314 33.03 -10.22 -11.19
N CYS A 315 32.42 -11.02 -10.30
CA CYS A 315 31.03 -11.33 -9.97
C CYS A 315 30.97 -12.23 -8.71
N PHE A 316 29.72 -12.45 -8.24
CA PHE A 316 29.17 -13.64 -7.56
C PHE A 316 28.83 -13.58 -6.05
N ASN A 317 27.53 -13.80 -5.85
CA ASN A 317 26.71 -13.86 -4.65
C ASN A 317 27.29 -14.65 -3.46
N ASP A 318 26.99 -14.19 -2.25
CA ASP A 318 26.32 -15.08 -1.31
C ASP A 318 25.39 -14.32 -0.33
N SER A 319 24.37 -15.05 0.09
CA SER A 319 23.23 -14.62 0.88
C SER A 319 23.61 -14.35 2.34
N ALA A 320 23.12 -13.27 2.94
CA ALA A 320 22.55 -13.24 4.29
C ALA A 320 22.43 -11.80 4.83
N THR A 321 21.20 -11.47 5.19
CA THR A 321 20.73 -10.36 6.03
C THR A 321 21.61 -10.10 7.27
N GLN A 322 22.37 -9.00 7.27
CA GLN A 322 22.79 -8.27 8.48
C GLN A 322 22.98 -6.78 8.17
N TYR A 323 21.99 -5.93 8.51
CA TYR A 323 22.20 -4.48 8.58
C TYR A 323 22.49 -4.08 10.03
N SER A 324 23.76 -3.83 10.31
CA SER A 324 24.24 -2.96 11.38
C SER A 324 23.99 -1.48 11.01
N PRO A 325 23.76 -0.58 11.98
CA PRO A 325 23.52 0.84 11.70
C PRO A 325 24.86 1.54 11.48
N SER A 326 25.41 1.40 10.28
CA SER A 326 26.50 2.23 9.80
C SER A 326 25.92 3.59 9.41
N ARG A 327 26.56 4.69 9.82
CA ARG A 327 26.22 6.07 9.41
C ARG A 327 25.86 6.10 7.92
N VAL A 328 24.64 6.54 7.62
CA VAL A 328 24.17 6.69 6.24
C VAL A 328 24.79 7.98 5.71
N ASP A 329 25.83 7.87 4.88
CA ASP A 329 26.29 8.99 4.06
C ASP A 329 25.19 9.27 3.02
N ALA A 330 24.42 10.33 3.27
CA ALA A 330 23.40 10.78 2.33
C ALA A 330 24.09 11.33 1.07
N THR A 331 23.75 10.79 -0.10
CA THR A 331 24.20 11.37 -1.37
C THR A 331 23.50 12.71 -1.61
N GLU A 332 24.06 13.56 -2.48
CA GLU A 332 23.47 14.86 -2.82
C GLU A 332 22.01 14.71 -3.32
N ASN A 333 21.75 13.66 -4.12
CA ASN A 333 20.42 13.30 -4.58
C ASN A 333 19.47 12.90 -3.45
N ASP A 334 19.98 12.20 -2.42
CA ASP A 334 19.18 11.83 -1.24
C ASP A 334 18.77 13.07 -0.45
N SER A 335 19.70 14.02 -0.29
CA SER A 335 19.43 15.27 0.44
C SER A 335 18.33 16.10 -0.24
N GLN A 336 18.34 16.13 -1.58
CA GLN A 336 17.30 16.80 -2.36
C GLN A 336 15.94 16.11 -2.19
N LEU A 337 15.89 14.79 -2.31
CA LEU A 337 14.65 14.01 -2.14
C LEU A 337 14.08 14.11 -0.73
N ILE A 338 14.92 13.99 0.29
CA ILE A 338 14.52 14.16 1.69
C ILE A 338 13.91 15.55 1.87
N SER A 339 14.54 16.61 1.37
CA SER A 339 14.02 17.97 1.51
C SER A 339 12.66 18.16 0.84
N LEU A 340 12.49 17.68 -0.39
CA LEU A 340 11.24 17.79 -1.15
C LEU A 340 10.10 16.99 -0.50
N ILE A 341 10.38 15.77 -0.05
CA ILE A 341 9.40 14.92 0.63
C ILE A 341 9.06 15.47 2.01
N SER A 342 10.03 16.01 2.75
CA SER A 342 9.79 16.69 4.03
C SER A 342 8.86 17.89 3.87
N ILE A 343 9.07 18.74 2.86
CA ILE A 343 8.19 19.89 2.58
C ILE A 343 6.78 19.42 2.21
N PHE A 344 6.67 18.42 1.35
CA PHE A 344 5.38 17.85 0.95
C PHE A 344 4.63 17.25 2.14
N LEU A 345 5.28 16.42 2.95
CA LEU A 345 4.63 15.80 4.11
C LEU A 345 4.35 16.79 5.24
N HIS A 346 5.07 17.91 5.32
CA HIS A 346 4.77 18.97 6.28
C HIS A 346 3.42 19.64 6.03
N VAL A 347 2.98 19.73 4.76
CA VAL A 347 1.63 20.23 4.41
C VAL A 347 0.54 19.15 4.47
N HIS A 348 0.91 17.90 4.77
CA HIS A 348 0.00 16.76 4.88
C HIS A 348 0.00 16.16 6.30
N PRO A 349 -0.71 16.78 7.26
CA PRO A 349 -0.68 16.37 8.68
C PRO A 349 -1.22 14.96 8.95
N PHE A 350 -2.02 14.40 8.02
CA PHE A 350 -2.57 13.04 8.12
C PHE A 350 -1.77 12.00 7.32
N GLY A 351 -0.63 12.40 6.75
CA GLY A 351 0.23 11.57 5.92
C GLY A 351 -0.30 11.35 4.51
N ALA A 352 0.57 10.81 3.65
CA ALA A 352 0.29 10.57 2.25
C ALA A 352 0.72 9.15 1.83
N SER A 353 0.01 8.55 0.88
CA SER A 353 0.44 7.29 0.27
C SER A 353 1.69 7.49 -0.60
N ILE A 354 2.43 6.41 -0.83
CA ILE A 354 3.61 6.44 -1.70
C ILE A 354 3.24 6.95 -3.10
N ASP A 355 2.12 6.51 -3.65
CA ASP A 355 1.64 6.94 -4.97
C ASP A 355 1.35 8.45 -5.03
N TYR A 356 0.85 9.01 -3.93
CA TYR A 356 0.57 10.45 -3.86
C TYR A 356 1.85 11.28 -3.75
N ILE A 357 2.82 10.83 -2.93
CA ILE A 357 4.16 11.42 -2.85
C ILE A 357 4.84 11.36 -4.23
N CYS A 358 4.77 10.22 -4.92
CA CYS A 358 5.34 10.05 -6.25
C CYS A 358 4.69 10.96 -7.29
N SER A 359 3.36 11.12 -7.25
CA SER A 359 2.62 12.02 -8.14
C SER A 359 3.05 13.49 -7.98
N TYR A 360 3.44 13.89 -6.77
CA TYR A 360 4.04 15.21 -6.51
C TYR A 360 5.47 15.30 -7.04
N LEU A 361 6.30 14.30 -6.74
CA LEU A 361 7.72 14.30 -7.11
C LEU A 361 7.94 14.19 -8.62
N VAL A 362 7.12 13.44 -9.36
CA VAL A 362 7.23 13.30 -10.83
C VAL A 362 7.10 14.65 -11.56
N LYS A 363 6.36 15.61 -10.98
CA LYS A 363 6.25 16.97 -11.52
C LYS A 363 7.54 17.78 -11.42
N ILE A 364 8.45 17.38 -10.54
CA ILE A 364 9.71 18.07 -10.23
C ILE A 364 10.91 17.26 -10.77
N ILE A 365 10.86 15.93 -10.62
CA ILE A 365 11.89 14.96 -11.01
C ILE A 365 11.19 13.85 -11.81
N PRO A 366 11.15 13.96 -13.15
CA PRO A 366 10.41 13.02 -14.01
C PRO A 366 10.94 11.57 -13.99
N THR A 367 12.17 11.36 -13.52
CA THR A 367 12.86 10.06 -13.51
C THR A 367 12.64 9.26 -12.22
N ILE A 368 11.81 9.76 -11.29
CA ILE A 368 11.61 9.13 -9.99
C ILE A 368 10.64 7.95 -10.06
N ASN A 369 10.96 6.87 -9.34
CA ASN A 369 10.09 5.71 -9.22
C ASN A 369 9.64 5.50 -7.76
N ALA A 370 8.53 4.77 -7.59
CA ALA A 370 7.94 4.54 -6.28
C ALA A 370 8.81 3.69 -5.34
N ARG A 371 9.63 2.78 -5.90
CA ARG A 371 10.51 1.90 -5.12
C ARG A 371 11.65 2.65 -4.47
N ASP A 372 12.24 3.62 -5.18
CA ASP A 372 13.34 4.44 -4.70
C ASP A 372 12.86 5.40 -3.61
N VAL A 373 11.67 5.97 -3.78
CA VAL A 373 11.01 6.79 -2.75
C VAL A 373 10.73 5.97 -1.50
N GLU A 374 10.17 4.77 -1.63
CA GLU A 374 9.92 3.89 -0.49
C GLU A 374 11.21 3.47 0.23
N SER A 375 12.24 3.12 -0.54
CA SER A 375 13.56 2.73 -0.02
C SER A 375 14.21 3.88 0.75
N LEU A 376 14.13 5.10 0.22
CA LEU A 376 14.63 6.31 0.88
C LEU A 376 13.86 6.59 2.19
N LEU A 377 12.53 6.55 2.16
CA LEU A 377 11.69 6.77 3.35
C LEU A 377 12.01 5.76 4.48
N ARG A 378 12.18 4.48 4.14
CA ARG A 378 12.59 3.42 5.08
C ARG A 378 14.02 3.61 5.61
N ARG A 379 14.92 4.21 4.81
CA ARG A 379 16.32 4.46 5.20
C ARG A 379 16.48 5.62 6.19
N PHE A 380 15.52 6.55 6.24
CA PHE A 380 15.51 7.68 7.18
C PHE A 380 14.31 7.64 8.15
N PRO A 381 14.23 6.63 9.03
CA PRO A 381 13.12 6.45 9.97
C PRO A 381 13.03 7.53 11.06
N HIS A 382 14.07 8.36 11.18
CA HIS A 382 14.12 9.52 12.08
C HIS A 382 13.56 10.80 11.46
N VAL A 383 13.26 10.79 10.15
CA VAL A 383 12.64 11.91 9.43
C VAL A 383 11.21 11.56 9.01
N PHE A 384 10.99 10.30 8.63
CA PHE A 384 9.72 9.80 8.09
C PHE A 384 9.21 8.58 8.85
N ARG A 385 7.89 8.50 9.08
CA ARG A 385 7.23 7.39 9.77
C ARG A 385 6.13 6.80 8.89
N GLU A 386 6.11 5.48 8.76
CA GLU A 386 5.00 4.74 8.16
C GLU A 386 3.88 4.58 9.21
N VAL A 387 2.68 5.03 8.87
CA VAL A 387 1.47 4.93 9.68
C VAL A 387 0.45 4.12 8.89
N CYS A 388 0.02 3.00 9.47
CA CYS A 388 -1.06 2.19 8.94
C CYS A 388 -2.39 2.68 9.53
N THR A 389 -3.29 3.20 8.70
CA THR A 389 -4.62 3.65 9.11
C THR A 389 -5.69 2.74 8.50
N GLY A 390 -6.52 2.09 9.33
CA GLY A 390 -7.63 1.22 8.88
C GLY A 390 -7.65 -0.15 9.58
N ILE A 391 -8.70 -0.94 9.32
CA ILE A 391 -8.86 -2.31 9.84
C ILE A 391 -9.26 -3.24 8.68
N GLY A 392 -8.48 -4.31 8.44
CA GLY A 392 -8.81 -5.31 7.42
C GLY A 392 -8.61 -4.81 6.00
N ALA A 393 -9.67 -4.83 5.17
CA ALA A 393 -9.61 -4.49 3.75
C ALA A 393 -9.45 -2.98 3.45
N THR A 394 -9.58 -2.11 4.47
CA THR A 394 -9.39 -0.64 4.37
C THR A 394 -8.05 -0.18 4.93
N LEU A 395 -7.07 -1.08 5.06
CA LEU A 395 -5.76 -0.75 5.59
C LEU A 395 -4.98 0.10 4.57
N GLU A 396 -4.84 1.39 4.86
CA GLU A 396 -4.05 2.32 4.06
C GLU A 396 -2.69 2.58 4.71
N LYS A 397 -1.62 2.43 3.92
CA LYS A 397 -0.25 2.78 4.32
C LYS A 397 0.04 4.23 3.96
N LYS A 398 0.32 5.06 4.96
CA LYS A 398 0.63 6.49 4.78
C LYS A 398 1.96 6.83 5.42
N TRP A 399 2.66 7.80 4.87
CA TRP A 399 3.91 8.31 5.41
C TRP A 399 3.69 9.70 5.99
N THR A 400 4.24 9.96 7.18
CA THR A 400 4.23 11.27 7.84
C THR A 400 5.65 11.76 8.08
N HIS A 401 5.82 13.09 8.07
CA HIS A 401 7.08 13.71 8.46
C HIS A 401 7.05 13.98 9.96
N ILE A 402 8.01 13.42 10.69
CA ILE A 402 8.11 13.56 12.16
C ILE A 402 9.18 14.58 12.58
N GLY A 403 10.03 15.03 11.65
CA GLY A 403 11.16 15.92 11.96
C GLY A 403 12.13 15.29 12.97
N PHE A 404 13.22 16.00 13.30
CA PHE A 404 14.19 15.54 14.31
C PHE A 404 13.66 15.54 15.76
N GLY A 405 12.34 15.55 15.96
CA GLY A 405 11.71 15.65 17.27
C GLY A 405 10.32 15.06 17.27
N ASP A 406 10.24 13.76 17.58
CA ASP A 406 9.19 13.16 18.40
C ASP A 406 9.65 11.76 18.81
N GLN A 407 10.59 11.75 19.77
CA GLN A 407 10.80 10.61 20.66
C GLN A 407 9.70 10.67 21.73
N ASN A 408 8.56 10.05 21.45
CA ASN A 408 7.61 9.60 22.46
C ASN A 408 7.19 8.18 22.13
#